data_AF-A0AAV9J784-F1
#
_entry.id   AF-A0AAV9J784-F1
#
_cell.length_a   1.000
_cell.length_b   1.000
_cell.length_c   1.000
_cell.angle_alpha   90.00
_cell.angle_beta   90.00
_cell.angle_gamma   90.00
#
_symmetry.space_group_name_H-M   'P 1'
#
loop_
_entity.id
_entity.type
_entity.pdbx_description
1 polymer ?
#
loop_
_entity_poly.entity_id
_entity_poly.type
_entity_poly.pdbx_seq_one_letter_code
_entity_poly.pdbx_strand_id
1 'polypeptide(L)'
;MTRRRQFEVAVIARASSISSTYSPGVSVTNLDDFKKHSELVGALHDQDVVISAVGSGEGMKSQRKLIDAAVDAGVRRFMSSERGFDNSVKGAQALCLPVFGAKGKVEECRG
;
A
#
# COMPACT_ATOMS: atom_id res chain seq x y z
N MET A 1 -0.53 -26.33 21.20
CA MET A 1 -1.27 -25.05 21.26
C MET A 1 -1.31 -24.44 19.87
N THR A 2 -2.41 -24.56 19.14
CA THR A 2 -2.55 -23.94 17.81
C THR A 2 -2.96 -22.48 18.00
N ARG A 3 -2.05 -21.54 17.71
CA ARG A 3 -2.32 -20.11 17.79
C ARG A 3 -3.43 -19.78 16.78
N ARG A 4 -4.61 -19.37 17.27
CA ARG A 4 -5.70 -18.90 16.39
C ARG A 4 -5.22 -17.63 15.67
N ARG A 5 -5.46 -17.55 14.36
CA ARG A 5 -5.18 -16.33 13.59
C ARG A 5 -6.13 -15.24 14.04
N GLN A 6 -5.56 -14.11 14.45
CA GLN A 6 -6.34 -12.93 14.88
C GLN A 6 -6.72 -12.05 13.68
N PHE A 7 -6.00 -12.18 12.56
CA PHE A 7 -6.23 -11.46 11.32
C PHE A 7 -6.08 -12.41 10.14
N GLU A 8 -6.95 -12.23 9.14
CA GLU A 8 -6.73 -12.73 7.79
C GLU A 8 -5.76 -11.78 7.08
N VAL A 9 -4.74 -12.34 6.44
CA VAL A 9 -3.68 -11.55 5.81
C VAL A 9 -3.54 -12.00 4.37
N ALA A 10 -3.74 -11.06 3.46
CA ALA A 10 -3.47 -11.20 2.04
C ALA A 10 -2.29 -10.31 1.64
N VAL A 11 -1.49 -10.76 0.67
CA VAL A 11 -0.38 -10.00 0.10
C VAL A 11 -0.64 -9.76 -1.37
N ILE A 12 -0.49 -8.51 -1.80
CA ILE A 12 -0.43 -8.17 -3.23
C ILE A 12 1.04 -7.96 -3.59
N ALA A 13 1.52 -8.73 -4.56
CA ALA A 13 2.90 -8.71 -5.02
C ALA A 13 2.96 -8.46 -6.54
N ARG A 14 4.14 -8.06 -7.04
CA ARG A 14 4.35 -8.06 -8.49
C ARG A 14 4.50 -9.48 -8.99
N ALA A 15 3.93 -9.79 -10.15
CA ALA A 15 4.15 -11.06 -10.84
C ALA A 15 5.63 -11.30 -11.16
N SER A 16 6.40 -10.22 -11.35
CA SER A 16 7.85 -10.27 -11.54
C SER A 16 8.66 -10.49 -10.25
N SER A 17 8.03 -10.64 -9.08
CA SER A 17 8.75 -10.86 -7.82
C SER A 17 9.28 -12.29 -7.75
N ILE A 18 10.61 -12.43 -7.70
CA ILE A 18 11.29 -13.73 -7.92
C ILE A 18 11.74 -14.40 -6.61
N SER A 19 11.79 -13.67 -5.48
CA SER A 19 12.44 -14.14 -4.24
C SER A 19 11.61 -13.93 -2.95
N SER A 20 10.33 -13.61 -3.07
CA SER A 20 9.49 -13.33 -1.90
C SER A 20 8.97 -14.62 -1.28
N THR A 21 9.25 -14.84 0.01
CA THR A 21 8.68 -15.93 0.80
C THR A 21 7.60 -15.40 1.73
N TYR A 22 6.48 -16.10 1.82
CA TYR A 22 5.34 -15.72 2.66
C TYR A 22 5.06 -16.81 3.68
N SER A 23 4.53 -16.40 4.83
CA SER A 23 4.14 -17.36 5.88
C SER A 23 3.02 -18.27 5.37
N PRO A 24 2.95 -19.54 5.80
CA PRO A 24 1.87 -20.45 5.44
C PRO A 24 0.49 -19.83 5.69
N GLY A 25 -0.46 -20.04 4.79
CA GLY A 25 -1.85 -19.57 4.88
C GLY A 25 -2.05 -18.06 4.71
N VAL A 26 -1.06 -17.35 4.15
CA VAL A 26 -1.25 -16.01 3.58
C VAL A 26 -1.65 -16.18 2.12
N SER A 27 -2.75 -15.55 1.69
CA SER A 27 -3.11 -15.52 0.27
C SER A 27 -2.21 -14.51 -0.46
N VAL A 28 -1.79 -14.84 -1.68
CA VAL A 28 -0.90 -13.98 -2.47
C VAL A 28 -1.53 -13.73 -3.83
N THR A 29 -1.79 -12.46 -4.13
CA THR A 29 -2.28 -11.99 -5.42
C THR A 29 -1.13 -11.34 -6.18
N ASN A 30 -0.80 -11.88 -7.35
CA ASN A 30 0.25 -11.33 -8.19
C ASN A 30 -0.35 -10.42 -9.27
N LEU A 31 0.12 -9.18 -9.34
CA LEU A 31 -0.27 -8.19 -10.35
C LEU A 31 0.95 -7.80 -11.19
N ASP A 32 0.76 -7.47 -12.47
CA ASP A 32 1.90 -7.17 -13.35
C ASP A 32 2.59 -5.85 -12.96
N ASP A 33 1.84 -4.74 -12.99
CA ASP A 33 2.44 -3.40 -12.89
C ASP A 33 1.67 -2.41 -12.00
N PHE A 34 0.63 -2.87 -11.31
CA PHE A 34 -0.20 -2.03 -10.43
C PHE A 34 -0.80 -0.80 -11.15
N LYS A 35 -1.05 -0.89 -12.47
CA LYS A 35 -1.60 0.24 -13.24
C LYS A 35 -3.09 0.16 -13.49
N LYS A 36 -3.65 -1.05 -13.63
CA LYS A 36 -5.05 -1.25 -13.98
C LYS A 36 -5.93 -1.16 -12.75
N HIS A 37 -6.81 -0.17 -12.72
CA HIS A 37 -7.67 0.11 -11.57
C HIS A 37 -8.56 -1.06 -11.19
N SER A 38 -9.21 -1.71 -12.16
CA SER A 38 -10.10 -2.86 -11.90
C SER A 38 -9.38 -4.06 -11.26
N GLU A 39 -8.13 -4.31 -11.64
CA GLU A 39 -7.31 -5.36 -11.02
C GLU A 39 -6.95 -5.00 -9.58
N LEU A 40 -6.67 -3.72 -9.31
CA LEU A 40 -6.41 -3.23 -7.95
C LEU A 40 -7.66 -3.35 -7.08
N VAL A 41 -8.84 -2.93 -7.57
CA VAL A 41 -10.11 -3.04 -6.83
C VAL A 41 -10.42 -4.50 -6.53
N GLY A 42 -10.32 -5.39 -7.53
CA GLY A 42 -10.56 -6.82 -7.33
C GLY A 42 -9.60 -7.46 -6.33
N ALA A 43 -8.33 -7.03 -6.31
CA ALA A 43 -7.34 -7.52 -5.35
C ALA A 43 -7.56 -7.00 -3.91
N LEU A 44 -8.31 -5.90 -3.75
CA LEU A 44 -8.59 -5.26 -2.46
C LEU A 44 -10.00 -5.56 -1.94
N HIS A 45 -10.83 -6.25 -2.72
CA HIS A 45 -12.19 -6.64 -2.33
C HIS A 45 -12.20 -7.48 -1.05
N ASP A 46 -13.23 -7.30 -0.23
CA ASP A 46 -13.40 -7.95 1.08
C ASP A 46 -12.30 -7.68 2.12
N GLN A 47 -11.41 -6.70 1.91
CA GLN A 47 -10.41 -6.30 2.90
C GLN A 47 -10.89 -5.14 3.77
N ASP A 48 -10.81 -5.30 5.09
CA ASP A 48 -11.09 -4.20 6.04
C ASP A 48 -9.99 -3.13 6.01
N VAL A 49 -8.73 -3.54 5.87
CA VAL A 49 -7.55 -2.69 6.05
C VAL A 49 -6.50 -2.96 4.97
N VAL A 50 -5.96 -1.91 4.38
CA VAL A 50 -4.84 -1.97 3.44
C VAL A 50 -3.61 -1.33 4.07
N ILE A 51 -2.48 -2.03 4.03
CA ILE A 51 -1.19 -1.52 4.50
C ILE A 51 -0.24 -1.42 3.31
N SER A 52 0.05 -0.19 2.90
CA SER A 52 0.97 0.07 1.79
C SER A 52 2.42 -0.04 2.27
N ALA A 53 3.13 -1.06 1.80
CA ALA A 53 4.56 -1.28 2.06
C ALA A 53 5.45 -0.91 0.86
N VAL A 54 4.96 -0.06 -0.04
CA VAL A 54 5.67 0.32 -1.27
C VAL A 54 6.89 1.19 -0.99
N GLY A 55 7.96 0.99 -1.73
CA GLY A 55 9.17 1.83 -1.65
C GLY A 55 9.05 3.15 -2.43
N SER A 56 10.11 3.96 -2.37
CA SER A 56 10.26 5.18 -3.15
C SER A 56 10.20 4.95 -4.67
N GLY A 57 10.09 6.03 -5.45
CA GLY A 57 10.07 5.96 -6.92
C GLY A 57 8.71 5.47 -7.45
N GLU A 58 8.71 4.44 -8.28
CA GLU A 58 7.48 3.90 -8.90
C GLU A 58 6.47 3.39 -7.86
N GLY A 59 6.92 2.89 -6.71
CA GLY A 59 6.04 2.46 -5.62
C GLY A 59 5.22 3.62 -5.03
N MET A 60 5.81 4.81 -4.92
CA MET A 60 5.06 6.00 -4.48
C MET A 60 4.05 6.47 -5.53
N LYS A 61 4.37 6.31 -6.83
CA LYS A 61 3.43 6.66 -7.91
C LYS A 61 2.20 5.75 -7.93
N SER A 62 2.33 4.47 -7.57
CA SER A 62 1.18 3.56 -7.49
C SER A 62 0.35 3.75 -6.22
N GLN A 63 0.85 4.46 -5.21
CA GLN A 63 0.16 4.61 -3.93
C GLN A 63 -1.17 5.36 -4.05
N ARG A 64 -1.25 6.40 -4.90
CA ARG A 64 -2.52 7.08 -5.18
C ARG A 64 -3.54 6.13 -5.80
N LYS A 65 -3.13 5.33 -6.78
CA LYS A 65 -4.02 4.33 -7.42
C LYS A 65 -4.51 3.28 -6.43
N LEU A 66 -3.66 2.87 -5.48
CA LEU A 66 -4.03 1.96 -4.41
C LEU A 66 -5.03 2.58 -3.44
N ILE A 67 -4.94 3.88 -3.17
CA ILE A 67 -5.92 4.61 -2.36
C ILE A 67 -7.27 4.64 -3.09
N ASP A 68 -7.28 5.07 -4.35
CA ASP A 68 -8.51 5.15 -5.16
C ASP A 68 -9.17 3.76 -5.28
N ALA A 69 -8.37 2.72 -5.53
CA ALA A 69 -8.88 1.35 -5.61
C ALA A 69 -9.36 0.81 -4.25
N ALA A 70 -8.74 1.21 -3.13
CA ALA A 70 -9.19 0.83 -1.80
C ALA A 70 -10.54 1.47 -1.46
N VAL A 71 -10.75 2.73 -1.86
CA VAL A 71 -12.05 3.41 -1.71
C VAL A 71 -13.13 2.67 -2.49
N ASP A 72 -12.88 2.35 -3.76
CA ASP A 72 -13.85 1.64 -4.61
C ASP A 72 -14.10 0.20 -4.16
N ALA A 73 -13.11 -0.45 -3.54
CA ALA A 73 -13.25 -1.78 -2.95
C ALA A 73 -13.98 -1.78 -1.59
N GLY A 74 -14.32 -0.61 -1.03
CA GLY A 74 -15.00 -0.49 0.26
C GLY A 74 -14.09 -0.69 1.48
N VAL A 75 -12.77 -0.52 1.31
CA VAL A 75 -11.79 -0.65 2.40
C VAL A 75 -12.03 0.42 3.46
N ARG A 76 -12.07 0.02 4.73
CA ARG A 76 -12.40 0.91 5.85
C ARG A 76 -11.20 1.72 6.35
N ARG A 77 -9.98 1.21 6.15
CA ARG A 77 -8.75 1.90 6.58
C ARG A 77 -7.59 1.65 5.62
N PHE A 78 -6.95 2.74 5.20
CA PHE A 78 -5.72 2.69 4.42
C PHE A 78 -4.54 3.22 5.25
N MET A 79 -3.46 2.46 5.36
CA MET A 79 -2.19 2.87 5.97
C MET A 79 -1.17 3.12 4.85
N SER A 80 -0.80 4.39 4.65
CA SER A 80 0.19 4.81 3.66
C SER A 80 1.62 4.37 4.01
N SER A 81 2.52 4.41 3.02
CA SER A 81 3.92 4.01 3.19
C SER A 81 4.75 5.11 3.87
N GLU A 82 4.50 5.30 5.16
CA GLU A 82 5.13 6.32 6.00
C GLU A 82 6.29 5.74 6.82
N ARG A 83 7.43 5.45 6.17
CA ARG A 83 8.67 4.99 6.85
C ARG A 83 9.73 6.09 7.04
N GLY A 84 9.34 7.28 7.48
CA GLY A 84 10.26 8.43 7.56
C GLY A 84 9.86 9.48 8.59
N PHE A 85 10.03 10.75 8.23
CA PHE A 85 9.60 11.88 9.05
C PHE A 85 8.10 12.14 8.93
N ASP A 86 7.55 12.92 9.86
CA ASP A 86 6.20 13.49 9.76
C ASP A 86 6.15 14.45 8.56
N ASN A 87 5.52 14.00 7.47
CA ASN A 87 5.48 14.72 6.21
C ASN A 87 4.38 15.80 6.20
N SER A 88 3.60 15.95 7.28
CA SER A 88 2.69 17.08 7.47
C SER A 88 3.47 18.37 7.78
N VAL A 89 4.71 18.24 8.25
CA VAL A 89 5.59 19.38 8.57
C VAL A 89 6.38 19.81 7.34
N LYS A 90 6.19 21.06 6.88
CA LYS A 90 6.90 21.63 5.71
C LYS A 90 8.43 21.51 5.81
N GLY A 91 8.98 21.67 7.02
CA GLY A 91 10.42 21.53 7.26
C GLY A 91 10.93 20.11 6.97
N ALA A 92 10.15 19.08 7.28
CA ALA A 92 10.50 17.69 6.99
C ALA A 92 10.41 17.37 5.48
N GLN A 93 9.41 17.91 4.78
CA GLN A 93 9.27 17.77 3.33
C GLN A 93 10.52 18.27 2.58
N ALA A 94 11.16 19.33 3.09
CA ALA A 94 12.34 19.95 2.48
C ALA A 94 13.64 19.14 2.63
N LEU A 95 13.73 18.20 3.59
CA LEU A 95 14.95 17.43 3.86
C LEU A 95 15.29 16.43 2.75
N CYS A 96 14.29 15.95 2.01
CA CYS A 96 14.46 15.07 0.85
C CYS A 96 13.24 15.20 -0.07
N LEU A 97 13.22 16.24 -0.90
CA LEU A 97 12.09 16.57 -1.77
C LEU A 97 11.57 15.38 -2.62
N PRO A 98 12.43 14.52 -3.22
CA PRO A 98 11.95 13.39 -4.01
C PRO A 98 11.19 12.33 -3.22
N VAL A 99 11.42 12.21 -1.90
CA VAL A 99 10.83 11.18 -1.04
C VAL A 99 9.78 11.78 -0.10
N PHE A 100 10.15 12.78 0.70
CA PHE A 100 9.28 13.39 1.71
C PHE A 100 8.24 14.34 1.09
N GLY A 101 8.61 15.06 0.03
CA GLY A 101 7.64 15.85 -0.74
C GLY A 101 6.58 14.97 -1.43
N ALA A 102 6.96 13.78 -1.91
CA ALA A 102 6.02 12.83 -2.50
C ALA A 102 5.05 12.26 -1.46
N LYS A 103 5.50 12.03 -0.22
CA LYS A 103 4.66 11.58 0.89
C LYS A 103 3.68 12.65 1.38
N GLY A 104 4.11 13.91 1.50
CA GLY A 104 3.21 15.01 1.87
C GLY A 104 1.99 15.15 0.96
N LYS A 105 2.16 14.90 -0.36
CA LYS A 105 1.05 14.87 -1.32
C LYS A 105 0.06 13.72 -1.12
N VAL A 106 0.49 12.61 -0.51
CA VAL A 106 -0.38 11.48 -0.16
C VAL A 106 -1.20 11.83 1.09
N GLU A 107 -0.58 12.51 2.07
CA GLU A 107 -1.27 12.92 3.29
C GLU A 107 -2.33 13.99 3.05
N GLU A 108 -2.13 14.91 2.11
CA GLU A 108 -3.13 15.93 1.74
C GLU A 108 -4.45 15.31 1.24
N CYS A 109 -4.41 14.13 0.61
CA CYS A 109 -5.62 13.44 0.13
C CYS A 109 -6.43 12.76 1.25
N ARG A 110 -5.98 12.86 2.50
CA ARG A 110 -6.63 12.26 3.66
C ARG A 110 -7.59 13.23 4.38
N GLY A 111 -7.58 14.51 3.99
CA GLY A 111 -8.56 15.52 4.44
C GLY A 111 -9.79 15.55 3.54
#